data_AF-A0A2T3W719-F1
#
_entry.id   AF-A0A2T3W719-F1
#
_cell.length_a   1.000
_cell.length_b   1.000
_cell.length_c   1.000
_cell.angle_alpha   90.00
_cell.angle_beta   90.00
_cell.angle_gamma   90.00
#
_symmetry.space_group_name_H-M   'P 1'
#
loop_
_entity.id
_entity.type
_entity.pdbx_description
1 polymer ?
#
loop_
_entity_poly.entity_id
_entity_poly.type
_entity_poly.pdbx_seq_one_letter_code
_entity_poly.pdbx_strand_id
1 'polypeptide(L)'
;MNPARAQWQALAPSVGGLLDELHGTFAAHDLTSTWTAGQRAQALHLVNQLRRAWQREHVALDDLAALDALTAGLNLPATVTCRARLEGVQGHFRRVAEATCEALAE
;
A
#
# COMPACT_ATOMS: atom_id res chain seq x y z
N MET A 1 14.75 1.69 -22.53
CA MET A 1 14.43 1.92 -21.10
C MET A 1 13.21 1.05 -20.80
N ASN A 2 13.24 0.19 -19.78
CA ASN A 2 12.09 -0.68 -19.48
C ASN A 2 10.91 0.22 -19.07
N PRO A 3 9.78 0.23 -19.79
CA PRO A 3 8.64 1.11 -19.52
C PRO A 3 8.08 0.90 -18.10
N ALA A 4 8.07 -0.34 -17.62
CA ALA A 4 7.66 -0.64 -16.24
C ALA A 4 8.57 0.06 -15.22
N ARG A 5 9.89 0.05 -15.45
CA ARG A 5 10.86 0.71 -14.57
C ARG A 5 10.71 2.23 -14.54
N ALA A 6 10.36 2.84 -15.67
CA ALA A 6 10.05 4.27 -15.71
C ALA A 6 8.80 4.59 -14.88
N GLN A 7 7.79 3.71 -14.90
CA GLN A 7 6.58 3.82 -14.09
C GLN A 7 6.87 3.69 -12.59
N TRP A 8 7.72 2.74 -12.20
CA TRP A 8 8.24 2.61 -10.83
C TRP A 8 8.87 3.91 -10.34
N GLN A 9 9.79 4.48 -11.11
CA GLN A 9 10.50 5.71 -10.73
C GLN A 9 9.57 6.93 -10.66
N ALA A 10 8.64 7.06 -11.60
CA ALA A 10 7.67 8.16 -11.61
C ALA A 10 6.73 8.15 -10.40
N LEU A 11 6.34 6.95 -9.93
CA LEU A 11 5.42 6.78 -8.80
C LEU A 11 6.13 6.71 -7.43
N ALA A 12 7.45 6.52 -7.41
CA ALA A 12 8.23 6.36 -6.19
C ALA A 12 7.99 7.42 -5.10
N PRO A 13 7.98 8.74 -5.39
CA PRO A 13 7.73 9.75 -4.36
C PRO A 13 6.30 9.65 -3.79
N SER A 14 5.29 9.43 -4.65
CA SER A 14 3.89 9.32 -4.22
C SER A 14 3.66 8.08 -3.36
N VAL A 15 4.17 6.92 -3.79
CA VAL A 15 4.02 5.67 -3.02
C VAL A 15 4.79 5.73 -1.71
N GLY A 16 6.01 6.29 -1.71
CA GLY A 16 6.78 6.50 -0.49
C GLY A 16 6.03 7.34 0.54
N GLY A 17 5.53 8.51 0.12
CA GLY A 17 4.75 9.40 0.99
C GLY A 17 3.48 8.75 1.55
N LEU A 18 2.72 8.05 0.70
CA LEU A 18 1.51 7.34 1.14
C LEU A 18 1.81 6.25 2.17
N LEU A 19 2.87 5.46 1.96
CA LEU A 19 3.27 4.41 2.89
C LEU A 19 3.75 4.98 4.23
N ASP A 20 4.50 6.08 4.22
CA ASP A 20 4.95 6.74 5.45
C ASP A 20 3.77 7.37 6.22
N GLU A 21 2.81 7.99 5.52
CA GLU A 21 1.59 8.51 6.12
C GLU A 21 0.72 7.39 6.73
N LEU A 22 0.60 6.24 6.06
CA LEU A 22 -0.11 5.07 6.58
C LEU A 22 0.59 4.49 7.80
N HIS A 23 1.92 4.41 7.78
CA HIS A 23 2.70 3.96 8.93
C HIS A 23 2.45 4.87 10.13
N GLY A 24 2.52 6.19 9.95
CA GLY A 24 2.21 7.16 11.00
C GLY A 24 0.76 7.05 11.50
N THR A 25 -0.19 6.86 10.58
CA THR A 25 -1.62 6.69 10.89
C THR A 25 -1.86 5.44 11.76
N PHE A 26 -1.25 4.30 11.42
CA PHE A 26 -1.42 3.08 12.20
C PHE A 26 -0.61 3.08 13.50
N ALA A 27 0.49 3.82 13.56
CA ALA A 27 1.24 4.04 14.79
C ALA A 27 0.49 4.98 15.76
N ALA A 28 -0.33 5.90 15.25
CA ALA A 28 -1.14 6.80 16.05
C ALA A 28 -2.32 6.06 16.72
N HIS A 29 -2.39 6.15 18.05
CA HIS A 29 -3.38 5.44 18.86
C HIS A 29 -4.82 5.92 18.57
N ASP A 30 -5.02 7.21 18.31
CA ASP A 30 -6.36 7.81 18.22
C ASP A 30 -7.17 7.28 17.02
N LEU A 31 -6.53 7.15 15.85
CA LEU A 31 -7.16 6.67 14.61
C LEU A 31 -7.40 5.16 14.61
N THR A 32 -6.67 4.44 15.45
CA THR A 32 -6.75 2.97 15.59
C THR A 32 -7.24 2.57 16.98
N SER A 33 -7.92 3.48 17.69
CA SER A 33 -8.36 3.29 19.09
C SER A 33 -9.38 2.16 19.23
N THR A 34 -10.15 1.89 18.18
CA THR A 34 -11.12 0.79 18.09
C THR A 34 -10.50 -0.53 17.62
N TRP A 35 -9.24 -0.51 17.18
CA TRP A 35 -8.53 -1.70 16.74
C TRP A 35 -7.89 -2.42 17.92
N THR A 36 -7.93 -3.75 17.88
CA THR A 36 -7.12 -4.60 18.76
C THR A 36 -5.64 -4.38 18.48
N ALA A 37 -4.79 -4.69 19.47
CA ALA A 37 -3.34 -4.66 19.30
C ALA A 37 -2.88 -5.55 18.12
N GLY A 38 -3.54 -6.69 17.92
CA GLY A 38 -3.28 -7.60 16.79
C GLY A 38 -3.56 -6.95 15.43
N GLN A 39 -4.71 -6.29 15.28
CA GLN A 39 -5.07 -5.60 14.03
C GLN A 39 -4.08 -4.47 13.70
N ARG A 40 -3.67 -3.69 14.71
CA ARG A 40 -2.65 -2.63 14.52
C ARG A 40 -1.30 -3.22 14.11
N ALA A 41 -0.86 -4.28 14.78
CA ALA A 41 0.40 -4.95 14.45
C ALA A 41 0.37 -5.53 13.02
N GLN A 42 -0.74 -6.13 12.61
CA GLN A 42 -0.92 -6.67 11.26
C GLN A 42 -0.88 -5.57 10.19
N ALA A 43 -1.55 -4.44 10.43
CA ALA A 43 -1.54 -3.31 9.51
C ALA A 43 -0.15 -2.68 9.35
N LEU A 44 0.55 -2.44 10.47
CA LEU A 44 1.93 -1.95 10.46
C LEU A 44 2.87 -2.94 9.77
N HIS A 45 2.68 -4.25 9.99
CA HIS A 45 3.46 -5.28 9.32
C HIS A 45 3.27 -5.20 7.80
N LEU A 46 2.02 -5.12 7.33
CA LEU A 46 1.69 -5.04 5.91
C LEU A 46 2.28 -3.79 5.25
N VAL A 47 2.13 -2.60 5.85
CA VAL A 47 2.72 -1.35 5.31
C VAL A 47 4.25 -1.46 5.20
N ASN A 48 4.90 -2.07 6.19
CA ASN A 48 6.34 -2.29 6.14
C ASN A 48 6.75 -3.31 5.06
N GLN A 49 5.95 -4.36 4.84
CA GLN A 49 6.18 -5.31 3.75
C GLN A 49 6.07 -4.62 2.40
N LEU A 50 5.01 -3.84 2.17
CA LEU A 50 4.80 -3.08 0.93
C LEU A 50 5.92 -2.09 0.66
N ARG A 51 6.41 -1.40 1.69
CA ARG A 51 7.57 -0.51 1.56
C ARG A 51 8.81 -1.26 1.08
N ARG A 52 9.07 -2.44 1.65
CA ARG A 52 10.21 -3.30 1.23
C ARG A 52 10.01 -3.87 -0.17
N ALA A 53 8.79 -4.25 -0.52
CA ALA A 53 8.43 -4.72 -1.86
C ALA A 53 8.70 -3.62 -2.88
N TRP A 54 8.24 -2.39 -2.59
CA TRP A 54 8.45 -1.24 -3.45
C TRP A 54 9.93 -0.89 -3.63
N GLN A 55 10.70 -0.87 -2.55
CA GLN A 55 12.16 -0.62 -2.59
C GLN A 55 12.94 -1.64 -3.42
N ARG A 56 12.39 -2.85 -3.58
CA ARG A 56 12.98 -3.93 -4.38
C ARG A 56 12.46 -3.95 -5.81
N GLU A 57 11.65 -2.96 -6.21
CA GLU A 57 10.94 -2.95 -7.49
C GLU A 57 10.13 -4.25 -7.70
N HIS A 58 9.50 -4.75 -6.63
CA HIS A 58 8.74 -6.01 -6.61
C HIS A 58 7.30 -5.78 -6.12
N VAL A 59 6.31 -6.32 -6.85
CA VAL A 59 4.90 -6.35 -6.42
C VAL A 59 4.48 -7.80 -6.28
N ALA A 60 4.13 -8.23 -5.05
CA ALA A 60 3.46 -9.50 -4.84
C ALA A 60 1.94 -9.30 -4.89
N LEU A 61 1.22 -10.14 -5.63
CA LEU A 61 -0.25 -10.10 -5.68
C LEU A 61 -0.87 -10.40 -4.31
N ASP A 62 -0.20 -11.21 -3.49
CA ASP A 62 -0.63 -11.51 -2.11
C ASP A 62 -0.63 -10.25 -1.22
N ASP A 63 0.34 -9.34 -1.43
CA ASP A 63 0.40 -8.07 -0.69
C ASP A 63 -0.79 -7.15 -1.05
N LEU A 64 -1.27 -7.22 -2.31
CA LEU A 64 -2.46 -6.50 -2.76
C LEU A 64 -3.74 -7.06 -2.13
N ALA A 65 -3.88 -8.40 -2.09
CA ALA A 65 -5.02 -9.05 -1.46
C ALA A 65 -5.09 -8.77 0.06
N ALA A 66 -3.92 -8.73 0.72
CA ALA A 66 -3.83 -8.33 2.12
C ALA A 66 -4.24 -6.86 2.34
N LEU A 67 -3.94 -5.98 1.38
CA LEU A 67 -4.35 -4.58 1.43
C LEU A 67 -5.87 -4.41 1.27
N ASP A 68 -6.50 -5.19 0.40
CA ASP A 68 -7.95 -5.23 0.23
C ASP A 68 -8.65 -5.65 1.54
N ALA A 69 -8.15 -6.72 2.17
CA ALA A 69 -8.68 -7.19 3.45
C ALA A 69 -8.55 -6.13 4.55
N LEU A 70 -7.41 -5.42 4.60
CA LEU A 70 -7.19 -4.33 5.56
C LEU A 70 -8.16 -3.16 5.32
N THR A 71 -8.38 -2.79 4.05
CA THR A 71 -9.27 -1.69 3.65
C THR A 71 -10.74 -1.99 3.97
N ALA A 72 -11.16 -3.24 3.76
CA ALA A 72 -12.49 -3.71 4.10
C ALA A 72 -12.76 -3.71 5.63
N GLY A 73 -11.72 -3.94 6.44
CA GLY A 73 -11.81 -3.93 7.90
C GLY A 73 -11.82 -2.54 8.56
N LEU A 74 -11.60 -1.46 7.79
CA LEU A 74 -11.66 -0.08 8.30
C LEU A 74 -13.11 0.40 8.46
N ASN A 75 -13.46 0.87 9.66
CA ASN A 75 -14.81 1.31 10.01
C ASN A 75 -15.03 2.81 9.70
N LEU A 76 -16.07 3.11 8.92
CA LEU A 76 -16.18 4.27 8.01
C LEU A 76 -16.03 5.71 8.57
N PRO A 77 -16.41 6.08 9.81
CA PRO A 77 -16.43 7.52 10.15
C PRO A 77 -15.06 8.14 10.43
N ALA A 78 -14.14 7.40 11.07
CA ALA A 78 -12.83 7.92 11.49
C ALA A 78 -11.70 7.63 10.48
N THR A 79 -11.97 6.81 9.46
CA THR A 79 -10.93 6.20 8.62
C THR A 79 -10.98 6.59 7.15
N VAL A 80 -11.80 7.57 6.75
CA VAL A 80 -11.97 7.96 5.33
C VAL A 80 -10.62 8.30 4.68
N THR A 81 -9.80 9.13 5.34
CA THR A 81 -8.47 9.49 4.82
C THR A 81 -7.52 8.29 4.79
N CYS A 82 -7.59 7.40 5.79
CA CYS A 82 -6.78 6.18 5.81
C CYS A 82 -7.16 5.22 4.67
N ARG A 83 -8.46 5.06 4.41
CA ARG A 83 -9.00 4.26 3.30
C ARG A 83 -8.54 4.83 1.96
N ALA A 84 -8.72 6.12 1.73
CA ALA A 84 -8.29 6.77 0.48
C ALA A 84 -6.79 6.58 0.21
N ARG A 85 -5.96 6.62 1.26
CA ARG A 85 -4.51 6.34 1.15
C ARG A 85 -4.21 4.88 0.79
N LEU A 86 -4.88 3.92 1.43
CA LEU A 86 -4.73 2.51 1.10
C LEU A 86 -5.14 2.25 -0.35
N GLU A 87 -6.30 2.77 -0.77
CA GLU A 87 -6.78 2.68 -2.16
C GLU A 87 -5.78 3.32 -3.15
N GLY A 88 -5.18 4.46 -2.78
CA GLY A 88 -4.11 5.11 -3.56
C GLY A 88 -2.87 4.22 -3.73
N VAL A 89 -2.37 3.62 -2.64
CA VAL A 89 -1.26 2.65 -2.68
C VAL A 89 -1.62 1.47 -3.57
N GLN A 90 -2.82 0.92 -3.40
CA GLN A 90 -3.31 -0.20 -4.20
C GLN A 90 -3.33 0.14 -5.70
N GLY A 91 -3.87 1.30 -6.06
CA GLY A 91 -3.93 1.76 -7.44
C GLY A 91 -2.55 1.91 -8.08
N HIS A 92 -1.57 2.44 -7.32
CA HIS A 92 -0.20 2.55 -7.79
C HIS A 92 0.48 1.20 -8.00
N PHE A 93 0.34 0.27 -7.04
CA PHE A 93 0.90 -1.08 -7.18
C PHE A 93 0.27 -1.85 -8.34
N ARG A 94 -1.06 -1.75 -8.52
CA ARG A 94 -1.78 -2.40 -9.63
C ARG A 94 -1.30 -1.87 -10.98
N ARG A 95 -1.21 -0.55 -11.12
CA ARG A 95 -0.72 0.11 -12.33
C ARG A 95 0.71 -0.30 -12.71
N VAL A 96 1.54 -0.59 -11.71
CA VAL A 96 2.91 -1.08 -11.91
C VAL A 96 2.91 -2.56 -12.31
N ALA A 97 2.07 -3.38 -11.67
CA ALA A 97 1.92 -4.78 -12.01
C ALA A 97 1.42 -4.96 -13.46
N GLU A 98 0.40 -4.19 -13.86
CA GLU A 98 -0.14 -4.17 -15.22
C GLU A 98 0.94 -3.80 -16.25
N ALA A 99 1.67 -2.69 -16.03
CA ALA A 99 2.76 -2.27 -16.92
C ALA A 99 3.91 -3.29 -16.99
N THR A 100 4.17 -4.02 -15.90
CA THR A 100 5.16 -5.09 -15.87
C THR A 100 4.69 -6.30 -16.67
N CYS A 101 3.42 -6.69 -16.54
CA CYS A 101 2.83 -7.79 -17.32
C CYS A 101 2.80 -7.47 -18.82
N GLU A 102 2.42 -6.25 -19.20
CA GLU A 102 2.43 -5.79 -20.60
C GLU A 102 3.84 -5.88 -21.19
N ALA A 103 4.86 -5.39 -20.47
CA ALA A 103 6.25 -5.45 -20.93
C ALA A 103 6.84 -6.88 -21.01
N LEU A 104 6.23 -7.87 -20.35
CA LEU A 104 6.63 -9.29 -20.42
C LEU A 104 5.90 -10.05 -21.53
N ALA A 105 4.79 -9.51 -22.06
CA ALA A 105 4.02 -10.10 -23.14
C ALA A 105 4.49 -9.69 -24.54
N GLU A 106 5.35 -8.66 -24.63
CA GLU A 106 6.05 -8.18 -25.83
C GLU A 106 7.38 -8.91 -26.07
#